data_AF-A0A3S4N700-F1
#
_entry.id   AF-A0A3S4N700-F1
#
_cell.length_a   1.000
_cell.length_b   1.000
_cell.length_c   1.000
_cell.angle_alpha   90.00
_cell.angle_beta   90.00
_cell.angle_gamma   90.00
#
_symmetry.space_group_name_H-M   'P 1'
#
loop_
_entity.id
_entity.type
_entity.pdbx_description
1 polymer ?
#
loop_
_entity_poly.entity_id
_entity_poly.type
_entity_poly.pdbx_seq_one_letter_code
_entity_poly.pdbx_strand_id
1 'polypeptide(L)'
;MGIRQLLLDVDKAKDLPDITEIATAIESIEQVEGLSIVVNEIDMETVGMEITVEGIDLPYDDIVNAIEKTGAVVHSLDQLLAGKKMITPVHRTR
;
A
#
# COMPACT_ATOMS: atom_id res chain seq x y z
N MET A 1 -8.54 -9.89 10.94
CA MET A 1 -7.41 -9.50 11.82
C MET A 1 -7.54 -8.00 11.91
N GLY A 2 -7.62 -7.40 13.10
CA GLY A 2 -7.93 -5.97 13.25
C GLY A 2 -6.80 -5.03 12.77
N ILE A 3 -6.40 -5.18 11.51
CA ILE A 3 -5.42 -4.39 10.79
C ILE A 3 -6.03 -3.01 10.61
N ARG A 4 -5.24 -1.99 10.95
CA ARG A 4 -5.65 -0.60 10.87
C ARG A 4 -4.83 0.20 9.89
N GLN A 5 -3.57 -0.19 9.70
CA GLN A 5 -2.70 0.47 8.76
C GLN A 5 -1.70 -0.52 8.16
N LEU A 6 -1.46 -0.35 6.87
CA LEU A 6 -0.51 -1.10 6.07
C LEU A 6 0.44 -0.11 5.40
N LEU A 7 1.71 -0.48 5.34
CA LEU A 7 2.71 0.15 4.48
C LEU A 7 3.22 -0.91 3.51
N LEU A 8 3.07 -0.62 2.23
CA LEU A 8 3.39 -1.53 1.13
C LEU A 8 4.42 -0.86 0.24
N ASP A 9 5.47 -1.60 -0.09
CA ASP A 9 6.39 -1.28 -1.18
C ASP A 9 5.81 -1.88 -2.45
N VAL A 10 5.55 -1.03 -3.44
CA VAL A 10 4.86 -1.40 -4.68
C VAL A 10 5.66 -0.89 -5.87
N ASP A 11 5.93 -1.79 -6.80
CA ASP A 11 6.53 -1.45 -8.08
C ASP A 11 5.45 -1.42 -9.16
N LYS A 12 5.53 -0.44 -10.06
CA LYS A 12 4.75 -0.46 -11.30
C LYS A 12 5.64 -0.30 -12.51
N ALA A 13 5.15 -0.72 -13.67
CA ALA A 13 5.79 -0.33 -14.92
C ALA A 13 5.66 1.19 -15.14
N LYS A 14 6.66 1.78 -15.79
CA LYS A 14 6.74 3.22 -16.00
C LYS A 14 5.54 3.78 -16.77
N ASP A 15 5.14 3.08 -17.82
CA ASP A 15 4.09 3.54 -18.74
C ASP A 15 2.68 3.42 -18.17
N LEU A 16 2.34 2.29 -17.53
CA LEU A 16 1.03 1.99 -16.94
C LEU A 16 1.20 1.00 -15.78
N PRO A 17 0.32 1.01 -14.76
CA PRO A 17 -0.84 1.91 -14.55
C PRO A 17 -0.47 3.33 -14.09
N ASP A 18 -1.47 4.22 -14.08
CA ASP A 18 -1.37 5.53 -13.43
C ASP A 18 -1.52 5.40 -11.90
N ILE A 19 -0.90 6.30 -11.14
CA ILE A 19 -0.97 6.31 -9.67
C ILE A 19 -2.42 6.45 -9.20
N THR A 20 -3.22 7.22 -9.93
CA THR A 20 -4.63 7.44 -9.63
C THR A 20 -5.48 6.18 -9.82
N GLU A 21 -5.12 5.29 -10.75
CA GLU A 21 -5.81 4.01 -10.95
C GLU A 21 -5.55 3.06 -9.78
N ILE A 22 -4.29 3.01 -9.31
CA ILE A 22 -3.91 2.26 -8.11
C ILE A 22 -4.67 2.79 -6.89
N ALA A 23 -4.69 4.11 -6.70
CA ALA A 23 -5.43 4.74 -5.60
C ALA A 23 -6.91 4.38 -5.63
N THR A 24 -7.56 4.50 -6.79
CA THR A 24 -8.99 4.19 -6.96
C THR A 24 -9.29 2.71 -6.69
N ALA A 25 -8.40 1.81 -7.13
CA ALA A 25 -8.55 0.38 -6.88
C ALA A 25 -8.53 0.06 -5.37
N ILE A 26 -7.63 0.69 -4.62
CA ILE A 26 -7.54 0.50 -3.16
C ILE A 26 -8.73 1.17 -2.45
N GLU A 27 -9.10 2.39 -2.85
CA GLU A 27 -10.23 3.13 -2.27
C GLU A 27 -11.56 2.38 -2.43
N SER A 28 -11.70 1.55 -3.47
CA SER A 28 -12.92 0.77 -3.71
C SER A 28 -13.25 -0.28 -2.63
N ILE A 29 -12.30 -0.55 -1.72
CA ILE A 29 -12.45 -1.49 -0.61
C ILE A 29 -13.13 -0.78 0.57
N GLU A 30 -14.29 -1.27 0.99
CA GLU A 30 -15.15 -0.64 2.02
C GLU A 30 -14.40 -0.37 3.35
N GLN A 31 -13.43 -1.21 3.70
CA GLN A 31 -12.67 -1.11 4.94
C GLN A 31 -11.59 -0.01 4.91
N VAL A 32 -11.28 0.55 3.74
CA VAL A 32 -10.28 1.61 3.57
C VAL A 32 -10.91 2.96 3.90
N GLU A 33 -10.35 3.65 4.90
CA GLU A 33 -10.76 5.01 5.28
C GLU A 33 -9.90 6.08 4.59
N GLY A 34 -8.66 5.74 4.24
CA GLY A 34 -7.75 6.64 3.55
C GLY A 34 -6.52 5.93 3.02
N LEU A 35 -5.88 6.54 2.02
CA LEU A 35 -4.65 6.04 1.44
C LEU A 35 -3.71 7.20 1.09
N SER A 36 -2.42 6.90 1.05
CA SER A 36 -1.38 7.80 0.57
C SER A 36 -0.43 7.01 -0.31
N ILE A 37 -0.07 7.56 -1.47
CA ILE A 37 0.91 6.97 -2.38
C ILE A 37 2.05 7.98 -2.54
N VAL A 38 3.27 7.54 -2.27
CA VAL A 38 4.49 8.33 -2.41
C VAL A 38 5.40 7.63 -3.41
N VAL A 39 5.76 8.31 -4.50
CA VAL A 39 6.75 7.79 -5.44
C VAL A 39 8.13 8.01 -4.85
N ASN A 40 8.86 6.92 -4.63
CA ASN A 40 10.19 6.94 -4.02
C ASN A 40 11.29 6.98 -5.09
N GLU A 41 11.17 6.13 -6.11
CA GLU A 41 12.21 5.96 -7.13
C GLU A 41 11.58 5.75 -8.51
N ILE A 42 12.26 6.26 -9.53
CA ILE A 42 11.86 6.13 -10.94
C ILE A 42 13.08 5.62 -11.70
N ASP A 43 12.98 4.39 -12.19
CA ASP A 43 13.99 3.74 -12.99
C ASP A 43 13.69 3.86 -14.50
N MET A 44 14.48 3.17 -15.31
CA MET A 44 14.27 3.13 -16.76
C MET A 44 12.93 2.52 -17.13
N GLU A 45 12.54 1.42 -16.48
CA GLU A 45 11.33 0.64 -16.81
C GLU A 45 10.33 0.54 -15.65
N THR A 46 10.75 0.80 -14.41
CA THR A 46 9.96 0.65 -13.19
C THR A 46 9.82 1.95 -12.42
N VAL A 47 8.77 2.05 -11.62
CA VAL A 47 8.54 3.14 -10.67
C VAL A 47 8.18 2.51 -9.33
N GLY A 48 9.07 2.69 -8.35
CA GLY A 48 8.88 2.24 -6.98
C GLY A 48 8.10 3.27 -6.18
N MET A 49 7.09 2.82 -5.46
CA MET A 49 6.22 3.67 -4.65
C MET A 49 5.86 3.01 -3.33
N GLU A 50 5.77 3.84 -2.30
CA GLU A 50 5.30 3.45 -0.99
C GLU A 50 3.81 3.80 -0.88
N ILE A 51 3.00 2.79 -0.59
CA ILE A 51 1.56 2.91 -0.42
C ILE A 51 1.23 2.70 1.05
N THR A 52 0.71 3.73 1.69
CA THR A 52 0.12 3.64 3.02
C THR A 52 -1.40 3.52 2.88
N VAL A 53 -1.98 2.52 3.53
CA VAL A 53 -3.44 2.34 3.60
C VAL A 53 -3.86 2.37 5.06
N GLU A 54 -4.88 3.16 5.39
CA GLU A 54 -5.48 3.23 6.73
C GLU A 54 -6.97 2.87 6.67
N GLY A 55 -7.45 2.19 7.71
CA GLY A 55 -8.86 1.83 7.84
C GLY A 55 -9.16 0.89 9.00
N ILE A 56 -10.26 0.15 8.90
CA ILE A 56 -10.77 -0.69 9.99
C ILE A 56 -10.93 -2.14 9.52
N ASP A 57 -10.16 -3.05 10.11
CA ASP A 57 -10.14 -4.49 9.77
C ASP A 57 -9.78 -4.70 8.28
N LEU A 58 -8.73 -4.01 7.84
CA LEU A 58 -8.28 -3.99 6.45
C LEU A 58 -8.00 -5.42 5.92
N PRO A 59 -8.63 -5.82 4.80
CA PRO A 59 -8.36 -7.11 4.17
C PRO A 59 -7.07 -7.03 3.32
N TYR A 60 -5.94 -7.45 3.90
CA TYR A 60 -4.64 -7.42 3.22
C TYR A 60 -4.67 -8.10 1.85
N ASP A 61 -5.22 -9.33 1.77
CA ASP A 61 -5.28 -10.07 0.51
C ASP A 61 -6.09 -9.35 -0.56
N ASP A 62 -7.21 -8.70 -0.20
CA ASP A 62 -8.02 -7.94 -1.15
C ASP A 62 -7.31 -6.68 -1.64
N ILE A 63 -6.58 -5.99 -0.76
CA ILE A 63 -5.77 -4.81 -1.11
C ILE A 63 -4.66 -5.20 -2.10
N VAL A 64 -3.92 -6.28 -1.81
CA VAL A 64 -2.88 -6.78 -2.73
C VAL A 64 -3.49 -7.14 -4.07
N ASN A 65 -4.59 -7.89 -4.08
CA ASN A 65 -5.28 -8.25 -5.33
C ASN A 65 -5.80 -7.03 -6.10
N ALA A 66 -6.25 -5.97 -5.42
CA ALA A 66 -6.69 -4.73 -6.05
C ALA A 66 -5.53 -4.02 -6.74
N ILE A 67 -4.38 -3.94 -6.08
CA ILE A 67 -3.14 -3.37 -6.63
C ILE A 67 -2.67 -4.20 -7.83
N GLU A 68 -2.58 -5.51 -7.70
CA GLU A 68 -2.11 -6.41 -8.76
C GLU A 68 -2.99 -6.36 -10.02
N LYS A 69 -4.31 -6.16 -9.85
CA LYS A 69 -5.24 -5.99 -10.98
C LYS A 69 -4.98 -4.74 -11.82
N THR A 70 -4.35 -3.71 -11.25
CA THR A 70 -3.97 -2.51 -12.01
C THR A 70 -2.72 -2.73 -12.85
N GLY A 71 -1.95 -3.80 -12.58
CA GLY A 71 -0.65 -4.06 -13.22
C GLY A 71 0.55 -3.58 -12.41
N ALA A 72 0.32 -3.05 -11.20
CA ALA A 72 1.36 -2.86 -10.20
C ALA A 72 1.64 -4.19 -9.45
N VAL A 73 2.79 -4.31 -8.80
CA VAL A 73 3.22 -5.51 -8.07
C VAL A 73 3.64 -5.10 -6.68
N VAL A 74 3.09 -5.76 -5.66
CA VAL A 74 3.51 -5.55 -4.28
C VAL A 74 4.84 -6.28 -4.06
N HIS A 75 5.91 -5.52 -3.83
CA HIS A 75 7.25 -6.04 -3.60
C HIS A 75 7.42 -6.52 -2.15
N SER A 76 6.98 -5.72 -1.18
CA SER A 76 6.99 -6.09 0.24
C SER A 76 5.90 -5.41 1.08
N LEU A 77 5.56 -6.05 2.21
CA LEU A 77 4.83 -5.43 3.31
C LEU A 77 5.86 -4.89 4.32
N ASP A 78 6.10 -3.59 4.27
CA ASP A 78 7.14 -2.95 5.08
C ASP A 78 6.68 -2.68 6.51
N GLN A 79 5.39 -2.41 6.70
CA GLN A 79 4.83 -2.11 8.01
C GLN A 79 3.39 -2.60 8.15
N LEU A 80 3.06 -3.11 9.33
CA LEU A 80 1.71 -3.54 9.71
C LEU A 80 1.38 -2.99 11.10
N LEU A 81 0.28 -2.25 11.21
CA LEU A 81 -0.32 -1.90 12.49
C LEU A 81 -1.65 -2.62 12.64
N ALA A 82 -1.76 -3.42 13.69
CA ALA A 82 -2.96 -4.19 13.99
C ALA A 82 -3.27 -4.18 15.48
N GLY A 83 -4.56 -4.30 15.81
CA GLY A 83 -5.08 -4.39 17.16
C GLY A 83 -5.97 -3.21 17.55
N LYS A 84 -6.37 -3.18 18.82
CA LYS A 84 -7.26 -2.14 19.37
C LYS A 84 -6.58 -0.79 19.56
N LYS A 85 -5.25 -0.79 19.66
CA LYS A 85 -4.43 0.39 19.92
C LYS A 85 -3.32 0.45 18.88
N MET A 86 -3.21 1.60 18.21
CA MET A 86 -2.11 1.89 17.30
C MET A 86 -0.82 2.10 18.10
N ILE A 87 0.27 1.50 17.65
CA ILE A 87 1.60 1.67 18.22
C ILE A 87 2.50 2.31 17.17
N THR A 88 3.27 3.31 17.58
CA THR A 88 4.30 3.88 16.71
C THR A 88 5.48 2.89 16.67
N PRO A 89 5.90 2.43 15.48
CA PRO A 89 7.05 1.54 15.36
C PRO A 89 8.31 2.27 15.80
N VAL A 90 9.08 1.63 16.69
CA VAL A 90 10.36 2.15 17.16
C VAL A 90 11.44 1.66 16.19
N HIS A 91 11.92 2.56 15.34
CA HIS A 91 13.05 2.28 14.46
C HIS A 91 14.31 2.11 15.32
N ARG A 92 14.89 0.92 15.31
CA ARG A 92 16.19 0.71 15.96
C ARG A 92 17.24 1.39 15.09
N THR A 93 17.79 2.51 15.57
CA THR A 93 19.00 3.08 14.98
C THR A 93 20.10 2.03 15.14
N ARG A 94 20.58 1.49 14.02
CA ARG A 94 21.75 0.62 13.99
C ARG A 94 23.02 1.44 14.13
#